data_AF-M9R8Q8-F1
#
_entry.id   AF-M9R8Q8-F1
#
_cell.length_a   1.000
_cell.length_b   1.000
_cell.length_c   1.000
_cell.angle_alpha   90.00
_cell.angle_beta   90.00
_cell.angle_gamma   90.00
#
_symmetry.space_group_name_H-M   'P 1'
#
loop_
_entity.id
_entity.type
_entity.pdbx_description
1 polymer ?
#
loop_
_entity_poly.entity_id
_entity_poly.type
_entity_poly.pdbx_seq_one_letter_code
_entity_poly.pdbx_strand_id
1 'polypeptide(L)' 'MAWRATSSFYSCVLRPLCWAGLLSSQQAPGARHSDAGYFKTPLWRAWLKLNTDDMVNPAQRH' A
#
# COMPACT_ATOMS: atom_id res chain seq x y z
N MET A 1 5.92 14.23 16.90
CA MET A 1 4.44 14.08 16.90
C MET A 1 3.92 13.39 15.60
N ALA A 2 4.60 12.38 15.04
CA ALA A 2 4.20 11.79 13.75
C ALA A 2 3.25 10.58 13.88
N TRP A 3 3.24 9.92 15.03
CA TRP A 3 2.58 8.62 15.26
C TRP A 3 1.04 8.65 15.14
N ARG A 4 0.40 9.79 15.43
CA ARG A 4 -1.08 9.91 15.37
C ARG A 4 -1.61 10.15 13.96
N ALA A 5 -0.84 10.86 13.11
CA ALA A 5 -1.18 10.96 11.69
C ALA A 5 -1.14 9.58 11.02
N THR A 6 -0.16 8.76 11.42
CA THR A 6 -0.01 7.38 10.94
C THR A 6 -1.21 6.50 11.34
N SER A 7 -1.82 6.69 12.51
CA SER A 7 -2.97 5.86 12.93
C SER A 7 -4.25 6.13 12.12
N SER A 8 -4.51 7.40 11.79
CA SER A 8 -5.67 7.79 10.98
C SER A 8 -5.50 7.34 9.53
N PHE A 9 -4.30 7.55 8.97
CA PHE A 9 -3.96 7.05 7.65
C PHE A 9 -4.03 5.51 7.58
N TYR A 10 -3.55 4.82 8.61
CA TYR A 10 -3.64 3.37 8.69
C TYR A 10 -5.09 2.87 8.70
N SER A 11 -5.93 3.47 9.54
CA SER A 11 -7.32 3.03 9.72
C SER A 11 -8.21 3.38 8.53
N CYS A 12 -8.01 4.54 7.91
CA CYS A 12 -8.87 5.05 6.84
C CYS A 12 -8.34 4.75 5.43
N VAL A 13 -7.06 4.45 5.25
CA VAL A 13 -6.45 4.24 3.92
C VAL A 13 -5.84 2.84 3.80
N LEU A 14 -4.87 2.49 4.65
CA LEU A 14 -4.17 1.20 4.53
C LEU A 14 -5.08 0.00 4.77
N ARG A 15 -5.92 0.04 5.81
CA ARG A 15 -6.81 -1.07 6.16
C ARG A 15 -7.87 -1.33 5.07
N PRO A 16 -8.59 -0.32 4.54
CA PRO A 16 -9.50 -0.50 3.40
C PRO A 16 -8.79 -1.00 2.13
N LEU A 17 -7.60 -0.49 1.81
CA LEU A 17 -6.82 -0.96 0.66
C LEU A 17 -6.34 -2.41 0.83
N CYS A 18 -6.06 -2.83 2.06
CA CYS A 18 -5.74 -4.23 2.36
C CYS A 18 -6.98 -5.13 2.21
N TRP A 19 -8.16 -4.68 2.65
CA TRP A 19 -9.43 -5.38 2.45
C TRP A 19 -9.83 -5.49 0.97
N ALA A 20 -9.57 -4.44 0.18
CA ALA A 20 -9.77 -4.46 -1.27
C ALA A 20 -8.78 -5.37 -2.01
N GLY A 21 -7.80 -5.97 -1.32
CA GLY A 21 -6.76 -6.81 -1.92
C GLY A 21 -5.75 -6.01 -2.76
N LEU A 22 -5.75 -4.68 -2.66
CA LEU A 22 -4.82 -3.79 -3.38
C LEU A 22 -3.46 -3.76 -2.67
N LEU A 23 -3.47 -3.92 -1.35
CA LEU A 23 -2.27 -4.04 -0.53
C LEU A 23 -2.25 -5.41 0.16
N SER A 24 -1.06 -6.00 0.24
CA SER A 24 -0.78 -7.18 1.05
C SER A 24 0.04 -6.76 2.27
N SER A 25 -0.49 -7.01 3.46
CA SER A 25 0.21 -6.78 4.73
C SER A 25 1.05 -8.01 5.07
N GLN A 26 2.37 -7.90 5.00
CA GLN A 26 3.28 -8.91 5.53
C GLN A 26 3.69 -8.51 6.95
N GLN A 27 3.11 -9.20 7.94
CA GLN A 27 3.55 -9.08 9.33
C GLN A 27 4.65 -10.10 9.57
N ALA A 28 5.82 -9.63 10.00
CA ALA A 28 6.85 -10.52 10.54
C ALA A 28 6.33 -11.12 11.87
N PRO A 29 6.53 -12.41 12.13
CA PRO A 29 6.11 -13.02 13.39
C PRO A 29 6.78 -12.30 14.57
N GLY A 30 5.97 -11.68 15.44
CA GLY A 30 6.44 -10.89 16.59
C GLY A 30 6.47 -9.37 16.40
N ALA A 31 6.19 -8.86 15.19
CA ALA A 31 6.14 -7.43 14.93
C ALA A 31 4.79 -6.82 15.36
N ARG A 32 4.82 -5.59 15.89
CA ARG A 32 3.60 -4.80 16.13
C ARG A 32 2.92 -4.51 14.79
N HIS A 33 1.58 -4.47 14.75
CA HIS A 33 0.81 -4.10 13.55
C HIS A 33 1.28 -2.79 12.89
N SER A 34 1.85 -1.88 13.68
CA SER A 34 2.43 -0.61 13.24
C SER A 34 3.69 -0.76 12.37
N ASP A 35 4.32 -1.93 12.40
CA ASP A 35 5.60 -2.25 11.74
C ASP A 35 5.42 -3.32 10.64
N ALA A 36 4.17 -3.55 10.23
CA ALA A 36 3.86 -4.44 9.11
C ALA A 36 4.29 -3.80 7.79
N GLY A 37 5.02 -4.55 6.96
CA GLY A 37 5.34 -4.13 5.60
C GLY A 37 4.11 -4.26 4.70
N TYR A 38 3.77 -3.21 3.94
CA TYR A 38 2.67 -3.26 2.97
C TYR A 38 3.24 -3.32 1.55
N PHE A 39 2.87 -4.36 0.81
CA PHE A 39 3.27 -4.55 -0.58
C PHE A 39 2.09 -4.32 -1.52
N LYS A 40 2.34 -3.65 -2.65
CA LYS A 40 1.35 -3.48 -3.71
C LYS A 40 1.10 -4.82 -4.40
N THR A 41 -0.16 -5.19 -4.56
CA THR A 41 -0.54 -6.40 -5.29
C THR A 41 -0.67 -6.12 -6.78
N PRO A 42 -0.72 -7.15 -7.65
CA PRO A 42 -1.01 -6.96 -9.08
C PRO A 42 -2.35 -6.27 -9.34
N LEU A 43 -3.33 -6.43 -8.43
CA LEU A 43 -4.63 -5.75 -8.50
C LEU A 43 -4.52 -4.24 -8.34
N TRP A 44 -3.45 -3.73 -7.71
CA TRP A 44 -3.22 -2.29 -7.55
C TRP A 44 -3.26 -1.57 -8.90
N ARG A 45 -2.59 -2.10 -9.93
CA ARG A 45 -2.58 -1.47 -11.26
C ARG A 45 -3.90 -1.60 -12.01
N ALA A 46 -4.64 -2.68 -11.76
CA ALA A 46 -5.93 -2.90 -12.41
C ALA A 46 -7.01 -1.93 -11.87
N TRP A 47 -6.97 -1.63 -10.57
CA TRP A 47 -7.96 -0.81 -9.89
C TRP A 47 -7.61 0.68 -9.87
N LEU A 48 -6.33 1.01 -9.71
CA LEU A 48 -5.80 2.37 -9.70
C LEU A 48 -5.18 2.71 -11.06
N LYS A 49 -5.90 2.38 -12.15
CA LYS A 49 -5.51 2.76 -13.49
C LYS A 49 -5.71 4.26 -13.67
N LEU A 50 -4.67 5.04 -13.43
CA LEU A 50 -4.65 6.47 -13.69
C LEU A 50 -4.53 6.69 -15.20
N ASN A 51 -5.22 7.70 -15.73
CA ASN A 51 -5.11 8.08 -17.15
C ASN A 51 -3.67 8.48 -17.54
N THR A 52 -2.85 8.82 -16.55
CA THR A 52 -1.42 9.17 -16.68
C THR A 52 -0.48 7.96 -16.58
N ASP A 53 -0.97 6.75 -16.28
CA ASP A 53 -0.11 5.57 -16.10
C ASP A 53 0.62 5.22 -17.41
N ASP A 54 -0.06 5.35 -18.55
CA ASP A 54 0.53 5.23 -19.90
C ASP A 54 1.55 6.34 -20.24
N MET A 55 1.53 7.45 -19.50
CA MET A 55 2.48 8.56 -19.68
C MET A 55 3.75 8.37 -18.84
N VAL A 56 3.73 7.48 -17.85
CA VAL A 56 4.90 7.17 -17.02
C VAL A 56 5.71 6.10 -17.72
N ASN A 57 6.88 6.49 -18.25
CA ASN A 57 7.85 5.53 -18.76
C ASN A 57 8.20 4.53 -17.62
N PRO A 58 8.02 3.21 -17.81
CA PRO A 58 8.33 2.24 -16.78
C PRO A 58 9.78 2.45 -16.32
N ALA A 59 9.97 2.58 -15.00
CA ALA A 59 11.31 2.73 -14.43
C ALA A 59 12.17 1.55 -14.92
N GLN A 60 13.22 1.85 -15.71
CA GLN A 60 14.21 0.86 -16.12
C GLN A 60 14.84 0.29 -14.85
N ARG A 61 14.49 -0.97 -14.55
CA ARG A 61 15.20 -1.76 -13.55
C ARG A 61 16.48 -2.25 -14.24
N HIS A 62 17.61 -1.74 -13.76
CA HIS A 62 18.96 -2.10 -14.19
C HIS A 62 19.48 -3.29 -13.38
#